data_AF-A0A2G2H7Z9-F1
#
_entry.id   AF-A0A2G2H7Z9-F1
#
_cell.length_a   1.000
_cell.length_b   1.000
_cell.length_c   1.000
_cell.angle_alpha   90.00
_cell.angle_beta   90.00
_cell.angle_gamma   90.00
#
_symmetry.space_group_name_H-M   'P 1'
#
loop_
_entity.id
_entity.type
_entity.pdbx_description
1 polymer ?
#
loop_
_entity_poly.entity_id
_entity_poly.type
_entity_poly.pdbx_seq_one_letter_code
_entity_poly.pdbx_strand_id
1 'polypeptide(L)'
;MADRKVTASGKDKDGDITKLCKSGEAWSPRMKADAIRDIENGTHTYYVQQAGTSRVDITVVNGTTGKYLRSTADKSSSNNLDNLPDC
;
A
#
# COMPACT_ATOMS: atom_id res chain seq x y z
N MET A 1 6.13 -15.52 5.46
CA MET A 1 5.71 -14.13 5.78
C MET A 1 6.82 -13.18 5.36
N ALA A 2 6.51 -12.12 4.62
CA ALA A 2 7.51 -11.15 4.17
C ALA A 2 6.98 -9.72 4.32
N ASP A 3 7.86 -8.81 4.76
CA ASP A 3 7.62 -7.38 4.84
C ASP A 3 7.98 -6.72 3.49
N ARG A 4 6.96 -6.33 2.73
CA ARG A 4 7.11 -5.76 1.38
C ARG A 4 7.09 -4.23 1.42
N LYS A 5 8.21 -3.61 1.04
CA LYS A 5 8.30 -2.17 0.85
C LYS A 5 7.52 -1.75 -0.40
N VAL A 6 6.66 -0.76 -0.27
CA VAL A 6 5.93 -0.13 -1.38
C VAL A 6 6.58 1.22 -1.68
N THR A 7 6.87 1.48 -2.96
CA THR A 7 7.47 2.73 -3.42
C THR A 7 6.61 3.47 -4.45
N ALA A 8 5.61 2.80 -5.01
CA ALA A 8 4.61 3.37 -5.91
C ALA A 8 3.25 2.71 -5.66
N SER A 9 2.16 3.40 -5.96
CA SER A 9 0.80 2.88 -5.83
C SER A 9 -0.04 3.30 -7.02
N GLY A 10 -0.69 2.32 -7.64
CA GLY A 10 -1.59 2.56 -8.75
C GLY A 10 -2.94 3.04 -8.24
N LYS A 11 -3.49 4.07 -8.87
CA LYS A 11 -4.74 4.70 -8.44
C LYS A 11 -5.74 4.80 -9.58
N ASP A 12 -7.03 4.78 -9.28
CA ASP A 12 -8.05 5.11 -10.27
C ASP A 12 -8.31 6.62 -10.34
N LYS A 13 -9.33 7.02 -11.11
CA LYS A 13 -9.68 8.43 -11.33
C LYS A 13 -10.14 9.15 -10.05
N ASP A 14 -10.63 8.40 -9.07
CA ASP A 14 -11.13 8.93 -7.80
C ASP A 14 -10.03 8.94 -6.73
N GLY A 15 -8.84 8.42 -7.06
CA GLY A 15 -7.68 8.35 -6.17
C GLY A 15 -7.62 7.07 -5.34
N ASP A 16 -8.50 6.10 -5.60
CA ASP A 16 -8.53 4.85 -4.85
C ASP A 16 -7.34 3.96 -5.23
N ILE A 17 -6.66 3.41 -4.22
CA ILE A 17 -5.53 2.51 -4.44
C ILE A 17 -6.02 1.21 -5.08
N THR A 18 -5.55 0.92 -6.30
CA THR A 18 -5.86 -0.28 -7.09
C THR A 18 -4.75 -1.33 -7.06
N LYS A 19 -3.49 -0.93 -6.81
CA LYS A 19 -2.33 -1.84 -6.74
C LYS A 19 -1.16 -1.22 -5.96
N LEU A 20 -0.35 -2.08 -5.34
CA LEU A 20 0.90 -1.76 -4.67
C LEU A 20 2.08 -2.13 -5.57
N CYS A 21 3.08 -1.25 -5.66
CA CYS A 21 4.21 -1.43 -6.55
C CYS A 21 5.56 -1.18 -5.88
N LYS A 22 6.55 -1.93 -6.35
CA LYS A 22 7.97 -1.67 -6.16
C LYS A 22 8.73 -2.19 -7.38
N SER A 23 9.38 -1.29 -8.11
CA SER A 23 10.12 -1.66 -9.34
C SER A 23 11.20 -2.70 -9.03
N GLY A 24 11.32 -3.71 -9.89
CA GLY A 24 12.31 -4.79 -9.76
C GLY A 24 11.92 -5.92 -8.81
N GLU A 25 10.75 -5.89 -8.18
CA GLU A 25 10.30 -6.94 -7.28
C GLU A 25 9.37 -7.96 -7.97
N ALA A 26 9.60 -9.25 -7.74
CA ALA A 26 8.80 -10.32 -8.33
C ALA A 26 7.32 -10.35 -7.88
N TRP A 27 7.01 -9.77 -6.72
CA TRP A 27 5.63 -9.65 -6.24
C TRP A 27 4.87 -8.46 -6.82
N SER A 28 5.58 -7.52 -7.46
CA SER A 28 5.04 -6.27 -7.97
C SER A 28 4.65 -6.39 -9.46
N PRO A 29 3.53 -5.82 -9.90
CA PRO A 29 2.52 -5.14 -9.09
C PRO A 29 1.62 -6.14 -8.33
N ARG A 30 1.22 -5.77 -7.11
CA ARG A 30 0.23 -6.53 -6.34
C ARG A 30 -1.11 -5.82 -6.35
N MET A 31 -2.15 -6.45 -6.88
CA MET A 31 -3.50 -5.87 -6.94
C MET A 31 -4.09 -5.65 -5.55
N LYS A 32 -4.97 -4.65 -5.41
CA LYS A 32 -5.68 -4.30 -4.15
C LYS A 32 -6.29 -5.52 -3.47
N ALA A 33 -7.06 -6.31 -4.22
CA ALA A 33 -7.73 -7.50 -3.69
C ALA A 33 -6.74 -8.54 -3.15
N ASP A 34 -5.62 -8.74 -3.84
CA ASP A 34 -4.57 -9.66 -3.42
C ASP A 34 -3.81 -9.15 -2.20
N ALA A 35 -3.47 -7.86 -2.16
CA ALA A 35 -2.80 -7.24 -1.01
C ALA A 35 -3.69 -7.27 0.24
N ILE A 36 -5.01 -7.04 0.10
CA ILE A 36 -5.98 -7.19 1.19
C ILE A 36 -5.96 -8.64 1.70
N ARG A 37 -6.12 -9.62 0.81
CA ARG A 37 -6.07 -11.04 1.17
C ARG A 37 -4.76 -11.40 1.86
N ASP A 38 -3.65 -10.84 1.39
CA ASP A 38 -2.35 -11.12 1.95
C ASP A 38 -2.24 -10.67 3.41
N ILE A 39 -2.71 -9.45 3.70
CA ILE A 39 -2.71 -8.84 5.04
C ILE A 39 -3.67 -9.58 5.96
N GLU A 40 -4.91 -9.84 5.52
CA GLU A 40 -5.93 -10.49 6.34
C GLU A 40 -5.57 -11.93 6.69
N ASN A 41 -4.94 -12.65 5.77
CA ASN A 41 -4.46 -14.01 6.02
C ASN A 41 -3.10 -14.05 6.72
N GLY A 42 -2.47 -12.90 7.00
CA GLY A 42 -1.14 -12.82 7.61
C GLY A 42 -0.01 -13.41 6.75
N THR A 43 -0.23 -13.56 5.44
CA THR A 43 0.77 -14.14 4.53
C THR A 43 1.89 -13.14 4.20
N HIS A 44 1.55 -11.86 4.04
CA HIS A 44 2.49 -10.76 3.80
C HIS A 44 2.01 -9.46 4.44
N THR A 45 2.96 -8.62 4.80
CA THR A 45 2.77 -7.28 5.33
C THR A 45 3.35 -6.27 4.36
N TYR A 46 2.81 -5.06 4.34
CA TYR A 46 3.24 -4.02 3.43
C TYR A 46 3.52 -2.73 4.19
N TYR A 47 4.51 -1.97 3.74
CA TYR A 47 4.87 -0.71 4.37
C TYR A 47 5.40 0.31 3.37
N VAL A 48 5.28 1.58 3.71
CA VAL A 48 5.87 2.72 3.00
C VAL A 48 7.02 3.27 3.85
N GLN A 49 8.14 3.60 3.20
CA GLN A 49 9.25 4.27 3.87
C GLN A 49 10.10 5.05 2.85
N GLN A 50 9.97 6.37 2.85
CA GLN A 50 10.85 7.27 2.11
C GLN A 50 12.18 7.47 2.83
N ALA A 51 13.20 7.91 2.08
CA ALA A 51 14.52 8.18 2.66
C ALA A 51 14.41 9.23 3.78
N GLY A 52 15.05 8.97 4.92
CA GLY A 52 15.05 9.89 6.07
C GLY A 52 13.75 9.91 6.88
N THR A 53 12.83 8.96 6.66
CA THR A 53 11.54 8.90 7.37
C THR A 53 11.31 7.54 8.04
N SER A 54 10.40 7.50 9.01
CA SER A 54 10.02 6.27 9.72
C SER A 54 9.16 5.35 8.84
N ARG A 55 9.32 4.03 8.99
CA ARG A 55 8.43 3.04 8.37
C ARG A 55 6.97 3.30 8.79
N VAL A 56 6.06 3.20 7.82
CA VAL A 56 4.62 3.32 8.02
C VAL A 56 3.95 2.10 7.41
N ASP A 57 3.23 1.34 8.22
CA ASP A 57 2.57 0.13 7.74
C ASP A 57 1.29 0.45 6.95
N ILE A 58 1.00 -0.41 5.99
CA ILE A 58 -0.25 -0.40 5.22
C ILE A 58 -1.19 -1.41 5.85
N THR A 59 -2.39 -0.95 6.18
CA THR A 59 -3.45 -1.75 6.79
C THR A 59 -4.67 -1.83 5.89
N VAL A 60 -5.50 -2.84 6.15
CA VAL A 60 -6.81 -2.97 5.52
C VAL A 60 -7.83 -2.23 6.38
N VAL A 61 -8.61 -1.37 5.74
CA VAL A 61 -9.72 -0.66 6.38
C VAL A 61 -11.03 -1.15 5.78
N ASN A 62 -11.99 -1.49 6.64
CA ASN A 62 -13.36 -1.81 6.24
C ASN A 62 -14.15 -0.51 6.07
N GLY A 63 -14.21 0.01 4.84
CA GLY A 63 -15.03 1.16 4.48
C GLY A 63 -16.50 0.80 4.24
N THR A 64 -17.35 1.81 4.14
CA THR A 64 -18.80 1.64 3.88
C THR A 64 -19.09 1.06 2.49
N THR A 65 -18.21 1.29 1.53
CA THR A 65 -18.30 0.80 0.13
C THR A 65 -17.44 -0.44 -0.14
N GLY A 66 -16.71 -0.93 0.87
CA GLY A 66 -15.83 -2.08 0.76
C GLY A 66 -14.47 -1.86 1.42
N LYS A 67 -13.65 -2.91 1.36
CA LYS A 67 -12.30 -2.89 1.94
C LYS A 67 -11.34 -2.09 1.07
N TYR A 68 -10.45 -1.33 1.69
CA TYR A 68 -9.40 -0.58 1.00
C TYR A 68 -8.10 -0.57 1.80
N LEU A 69 -7.02 -0.23 1.11
CA LEU A 69 -5.67 -0.15 1.68
C LEU A 69 -5.39 1.27 2.12
N ARG A 70 -4.83 1.43 3.32
CA ARG A 70 -4.44 2.75 3.85
C ARG A 70 -3.13 2.62 4.62
N SER A 71 -2.23 3.57 4.44
CA SER A 71 -1.08 3.72 5.35
C SER A 71 -1.50 4.31 6.68
N THR A 72 -0.85 3.94 7.79
CA THR A 72 -1.11 4.56 9.11
C THR A 72 -0.63 6.01 9.24
N ALA A 73 0.05 6.55 8.22
CA ALA A 73 0.49 7.94 8.17
C ALA A 73 -0.65 8.92 7.88
N ASP A 74 -0.48 10.14 8.37
CA ASP A 74 -1.33 11.28 8.03
C ASP A 74 -1.23 11.65 6.53
N LYS A 75 -2.27 12.32 6.01
CA LYS A 75 -2.40 12.68 4.59
C LYS A 75 -1.27 13.56 4.04
N SER A 76 -0.61 14.34 4.90
CA SER A 76 0.51 15.21 4.50
C SER A 76 1.88 14.53 4.52
N SER A 77 1.96 13.30 5.03
CA SER A 77 3.24 12.60 5.17
C SER A 77 3.73 12.05 3.83
N SER A 78 5.01 12.18 3.54
CA SER A 78 5.62 11.55 2.36
C SER A 78 5.52 10.02 2.38
N ASN A 79 5.29 9.41 3.56
CA ASN A 79 5.02 7.98 3.71
C ASN A 79 3.55 7.61 3.60
N ASN A 80 2.71 8.54 3.19
CA ASN A 80 1.34 8.20 2.88
C ASN A 80 1.28 7.41 1.56
N LEU A 81 0.52 6.31 1.57
CA LEU A 81 0.28 5.49 0.38
C LEU A 81 -0.35 6.29 -0.78
N ASP A 82 -1.17 7.29 -0.45
CA ASP A 82 -1.82 8.19 -1.41
C ASP A 82 -0.82 9.18 -2.04
N ASN A 83 0.28 9.50 -1.34
CA ASN A 83 1.31 10.44 -1.80
C ASN A 83 2.41 9.77 -2.64
N LEU A 84 2.35 8.45 -2.82
CA LEU A 84 3.33 7.74 -3.64
C LEU A 84 3.09 7.98 -5.14
N PRO A 85 4.16 7.98 -5.94
CA PRO A 85 4.05 8.06 -7.40
C PRO A 85 3.22 6.91 -7.96
N ASP A 86 2.65 7.14 -9.15
CA ASP A 86 1.79 6.17 -9.83
C ASP A 86 2.58 5.01 -10.47
N CYS A 87 1.87 3.89 -10.65
CA CYS A 87 2.27 2.69 -11.37
C CYS A 87 1.03 1.99 -11.94
#